data_AF-A0A6B3ET91-F1
#
_entry.id   AF-A0A6B3ET91-F1
#
_cell.length_a   1.000
_cell.length_b   1.000
_cell.length_c   1.000
_cell.angle_alpha   90.00
_cell.angle_beta   90.00
_cell.angle_gamma   90.00
#
_symmetry.space_group_name_H-M   'P 1'
#
loop_
_entity.id
_entity.type
_entity.pdbx_description
1 polymer ?
#
loop_
_entity_poly.entity_id
_entity_poly.type
_entity_poly.pdbx_seq_one_letter_code
_entity_poly.pdbx_strand_id
1 'polypeptide(L)'
;LLTEEPSFLPQFIHSGLFVGVFRYLAPLCRTQLGVPDEDFWGLVRAEILAYQARFPELKERYELFELLGPEIERLCLNRNRLHLDGYRDRAERPHAAVDGVVANPLHGSAFRP
;
A
#
# COMPACT_ATOMS: atom_id res chain seq x y z
N LEU A 1 8.74 -14.30 -2.67
CA LEU A 1 8.09 -13.51 -3.75
C LEU A 1 7.37 -14.44 -4.72
N LEU A 2 8.00 -15.53 -5.17
CA LEU A 2 7.32 -16.59 -5.95
C LEU A 2 6.49 -17.58 -5.11
N THR A 3 6.32 -17.30 -3.81
CA THR A 3 5.64 -18.18 -2.83
C THR A 3 4.33 -17.60 -2.33
N GLU A 4 4.04 -16.34 -2.65
CA GLU A 4 2.82 -15.67 -2.21
C GLU A 4 1.73 -15.82 -3.27
N GLU A 5 0.49 -15.92 -2.82
CA GLU A 5 -0.67 -15.85 -3.72
C GLU A 5 -0.67 -14.52 -4.47
N PRO A 6 -1.14 -14.48 -5.74
CA PRO A 6 -1.22 -13.26 -6.55
C PRO A 6 -1.90 -12.10 -5.83
N SER A 7 -2.94 -12.39 -5.03
CA SER A 7 -3.70 -11.41 -4.25
C SER A 7 -2.89 -10.69 -3.17
N PHE A 8 -1.75 -11.25 -2.74
CA PHE A 8 -0.87 -10.64 -1.75
C PHE A 8 0.16 -9.69 -2.39
N LEU A 9 0.46 -9.83 -3.68
CA LEU A 9 1.45 -8.98 -4.36
C LEU A 9 1.19 -7.46 -4.28
N PRO A 10 -0.07 -6.97 -4.26
CA PRO A 10 -0.36 -5.56 -4.03
C PRO A 10 0.24 -5.03 -2.72
N GLN A 11 0.44 -5.89 -1.71
CA GLN A 11 0.98 -5.45 -0.43
C GLN A 11 2.39 -4.88 -0.49
N PHE A 12 3.19 -5.25 -1.50
CA PHE A 12 4.49 -4.62 -1.68
C PHE A 12 4.37 -3.12 -1.99
N ILE A 13 3.29 -2.71 -2.66
CA ILE A 13 2.99 -1.31 -2.95
C ILE A 13 2.17 -0.71 -1.79
N HIS A 14 1.09 -1.37 -1.37
CA HIS A 14 0.23 -0.87 -0.31
C HIS A 14 1.00 -0.68 1.00
N SER A 15 1.58 -1.73 1.56
CA SER A 15 2.31 -1.63 2.83
C SER A 15 3.68 -0.98 2.65
N GLY A 16 4.41 -1.37 1.60
CA GLY A 16 5.78 -0.90 1.38
C GLY A 16 5.87 0.59 1.05
N LEU A 17 5.02 1.08 0.16
CA LEU A 17 5.06 2.46 -0.32
C LEU A 17 3.95 3.31 0.30
N PHE A 18 2.68 2.89 0.22
CA PHE A 18 1.57 3.75 0.68
C PHE A 18 1.58 3.92 2.20
N VAL A 19 1.56 2.83 2.96
CA VAL A 19 1.51 2.87 4.43
C VAL A 19 2.88 3.16 5.05
N GLY A 20 3.95 2.60 4.46
CA GLY A 20 5.32 2.71 4.96
C GLY A 20 5.98 4.07 4.69
N VAL A 21 5.60 4.75 3.60
CA VAL A 21 6.24 6.00 3.16
C VAL A 21 5.22 7.12 3.00
N PHE A 22 4.23 6.97 2.11
CA PHE A 22 3.33 8.07 1.73
C PHE A 22 2.41 8.52 2.85
N ARG A 23 2.00 7.62 3.75
CA ARG A 23 1.26 7.98 4.97
C ARG A 23 1.98 9.02 5.83
N TYR A 24 3.31 9.03 5.79
CA TYR A 24 4.13 10.02 6.50
C TYR A 24 4.48 11.21 5.62
N LEU A 25 4.66 10.99 4.31
CA LEU A 25 4.98 12.05 3.36
C LEU A 25 3.80 13.00 3.12
N ALA A 26 2.58 12.49 2.97
CA ALA A 26 1.40 13.31 2.68
C ALA A 26 1.16 14.42 3.72
N PRO A 27 1.19 14.15 5.05
CA PRO A 27 1.12 15.20 6.06
C PRO A 27 2.27 16.23 5.99
N LEU A 28 3.47 15.83 5.56
CA LEU A 28 4.59 16.76 5.38
C LEU A 28 4.36 17.66 4.17
N CYS A 29 3.88 17.11 3.05
CA CYS A 29 3.49 17.90 1.88
C CYS A 29 2.36 18.88 2.21
N ARG A 30 1.36 18.47 2.99
CA ARG A 30 0.30 19.37 3.47
C ARG A 30 0.86 20.52 4.30
N THR A 31 1.70 20.22 5.28
CA THR A 31 2.22 21.23 6.22
C THR A 31 3.27 22.15 5.62
N GLN A 32 4.11 21.65 4.71
CA GLN A 32 5.26 22.38 4.19
C GLN A 32 5.03 22.95 2.78
N LEU A 33 4.18 22.31 1.97
CA LEU A 33 3.94 22.67 0.57
C LEU A 33 2.48 23.10 0.32
N GLY A 34 1.61 23.00 1.33
CA GLY A 34 0.19 23.36 1.19
C GLY A 34 -0.60 22.40 0.30
N VAL A 35 -0.12 21.17 0.10
CA VAL A 35 -0.80 20.15 -0.72
C VAL A 35 -1.75 19.32 0.17
N PRO A 36 -3.09 19.44 0.01
CA PRO A 36 -4.04 18.64 0.77
C PRO A 36 -3.82 17.13 0.57
N ASP A 37 -4.22 16.32 1.55
CA ASP A 37 -4.01 14.87 1.48
C ASP A 37 -4.81 14.26 0.33
N GLU A 38 -6.02 14.77 0.06
CA GLU A 38 -6.86 14.38 -1.07
C GLU A 38 -6.18 14.64 -2.42
N ASP A 39 -5.46 15.75 -2.56
CA ASP A 39 -4.72 16.09 -3.78
C ASP A 39 -3.49 15.19 -3.91
N PHE A 40 -2.76 14.95 -2.81
CA PHE A 40 -1.61 14.04 -2.81
C PHE A 40 -2.01 12.64 -3.30
N TRP A 41 -3.04 12.05 -2.69
CA TRP A 41 -3.51 10.71 -3.07
C TRP A 41 -4.22 10.71 -4.43
N GLY A 42 -4.87 11.81 -4.80
CA GLY A 42 -5.41 12.03 -6.14
C GLY A 42 -4.32 11.97 -7.22
N LEU A 43 -3.17 12.60 -6.99
CA LEU A 43 -2.01 12.55 -7.90
C LEU A 43 -1.44 11.13 -8.01
N VAL A 44 -1.28 10.42 -6.88
CA VAL A 44 -0.82 9.02 -6.88
C VAL A 44 -1.78 8.14 -7.69
N ARG A 45 -3.10 8.30 -7.49
CA ARG A 45 -4.12 7.55 -8.23
C ARG A 45 -4.10 7.87 -9.72
N ALA A 46 -4.01 9.16 -10.07
CA ALA A 46 -3.96 9.60 -11.45
C ALA A 46 -2.77 8.97 -12.18
N GLU A 47 -1.62 8.87 -11.53
CA GLU A 47 -0.42 8.34 -12.17
C GLU A 47 -0.44 6.82 -12.35
N ILE A 48 -1.06 6.09 -11.42
CA ILE A 48 -1.36 4.67 -11.61
C ILE A 48 -2.28 4.46 -12.82
N LEU A 49 -3.34 5.26 -12.95
CA LEU A 49 -4.27 5.15 -14.08
C LEU A 49 -3.63 5.56 -15.40
N ALA A 50 -2.79 6.60 -15.40
CA ALA A 50 -2.02 7.00 -16.58
C ALA A 50 -1.10 5.87 -17.05
N TYR A 51 -0.44 5.17 -16.11
CA TYR A 51 0.36 4.00 -16.42
C TYR A 51 -0.50 2.86 -17.01
N GLN A 52 -1.65 2.54 -16.40
CA GLN A 52 -2.54 1.50 -16.91
C GLN A 52 -3.06 1.82 -18.32
N ALA A 53 -3.41 3.08 -18.59
CA ALA A 53 -3.86 3.54 -19.90
C ALA A 53 -2.76 3.46 -20.97
N ARG A 54 -1.48 3.60 -20.57
CA ARG A 54 -0.33 3.47 -21.47
C ARG A 54 -0.07 2.02 -21.90
N PHE A 55 -0.45 1.03 -21.09
CA PHE A 55 -0.21 -0.39 -21.33
C PHE A 55 -1.52 -1.20 -21.20
N PRO A 56 -2.50 -0.98 -22.12
CA PRO A 56 -3.81 -1.62 -22.05
C PRO A 56 -3.75 -3.15 -22.20
N GLU A 57 -2.71 -3.70 -22.82
CA GLU A 57 -2.47 -5.15 -22.96
C GLU A 57 -2.29 -5.87 -21.63
N LEU A 58 -2.01 -5.14 -20.54
CA LEU A 58 -1.85 -5.69 -19.19
C LEU A 58 -3.14 -5.60 -18.36
N LYS A 59 -4.27 -5.22 -18.94
CA LYS A 59 -5.54 -4.99 -18.24
C LYS A 59 -5.94 -6.14 -17.30
N GLU A 60 -5.90 -7.39 -17.79
CA GLU A 60 -6.24 -8.57 -16.98
C GLU A 60 -5.36 -8.69 -15.73
N ARG A 61 -4.09 -8.28 -15.82
CA ARG A 61 -3.18 -8.28 -14.68
C ARG A 61 -3.53 -7.18 -13.68
N TYR A 62 -3.95 -6.01 -14.15
CA TYR A 62 -4.37 -4.93 -13.25
C TYR A 62 -5.62 -5.32 -12.45
N GLU A 63 -6.57 -5.98 -13.11
CA GLU A 63 -7.80 -6.50 -12.48
C GLU A 63 -7.49 -7.62 -11.49
N LEU A 64 -6.56 -8.53 -11.81
CA LEU A 64 -6.10 -9.59 -10.91
C LEU A 64 -5.49 -9.07 -9.60
N PHE A 65 -4.83 -7.92 -9.63
CA PHE A 65 -4.07 -7.38 -8.50
C PHE A 65 -4.78 -6.27 -7.71
N GLU A 66 -6.08 -6.04 -7.91
CA GLU A 66 -6.97 -5.13 -7.13
C GLU A 66 -6.30 -3.96 -6.35
N LEU A 67 -5.37 -3.22 -6.98
CA LEU A 67 -4.53 -2.22 -6.27
C LEU A 67 -5.35 -1.04 -5.75
N LEU A 68 -6.51 -0.77 -6.38
CA LEU A 68 -7.43 0.31 -6.05
C LEU A 68 -8.66 -0.17 -5.24
N GLY A 69 -8.61 -1.38 -4.69
CA GLY A 69 -9.64 -1.95 -3.83
C GLY A 69 -9.89 -1.12 -2.56
N PRO A 70 -11.02 -1.32 -1.86
CA PRO A 70 -11.45 -0.48 -0.74
C PRO A 70 -10.56 -0.54 0.50
N GLU A 71 -9.94 -1.68 0.73
CA GLU A 71 -9.26 -1.98 1.99
C GLU A 71 -7.89 -2.60 1.70
N ILE A 72 -6.97 -2.36 2.62
CA ILE A 72 -5.60 -2.87 2.60
C ILE A 72 -5.41 -3.66 3.89
N GLU A 73 -4.92 -4.90 3.80
CA GLU A 73 -4.55 -5.65 5.00
C GLU A 73 -3.44 -4.94 5.78
N ARG A 74 -3.57 -4.86 7.10
CA ARG A 74 -2.65 -4.08 7.93
C ARG A 74 -1.45 -4.92 8.37
N LEU A 75 -0.32 -4.74 7.68
CA LEU A 75 0.95 -5.35 8.09
C LEU A 75 1.52 -4.65 9.34
N CYS A 76 1.53 -5.37 10.45
CA CYS A 76 1.89 -4.86 11.77
C CYS A 76 3.36 -5.16 12.12
N LEU A 77 4.29 -4.37 11.57
CA LEU A 77 5.73 -4.59 11.76
C LEU A 77 6.18 -4.57 13.23
N ASN A 78 5.60 -3.68 14.05
CA ASN A 78 5.89 -3.64 15.48
C ASN A 78 5.38 -4.90 16.22
N ARG A 79 4.29 -5.51 15.75
CA ARG A 79 3.78 -6.77 16.32
C ARG A 79 4.76 -7.91 16.07
N ASN A 80 5.39 -7.97 14.90
CA ASN A 80 6.45 -8.95 14.66
C ASN A 80 7.59 -8.80 15.67
N ARG A 81 8.06 -7.57 15.87
CA ARG A 81 9.17 -7.29 16.78
C ARG A 81 8.82 -7.61 18.23
N LEU A 82 7.62 -7.27 18.68
CA LEU A 82 7.26 -7.38 20.09
C LEU A 82 6.72 -8.75 20.49
N HIS A 83 6.02 -9.45 19.58
CA HIS A 83 5.24 -10.64 19.94
C HIS A 83 5.58 -11.91 19.18
N LEU A 84 6.20 -11.83 18.00
CA LEU A 84 6.44 -13.01 17.16
C LEU A 84 7.92 -13.33 17.04
N ASP A 85 8.68 -12.44 16.39
CA ASP A 85 10.01 -12.74 15.91
C ASP A 85 11.12 -12.21 16.79
N GLY A 86 10.89 -11.07 17.44
CA GLY A 86 11.94 -10.37 18.17
C GLY A 86 13.03 -9.87 17.22
N TYR A 87 14.28 -9.92 17.68
CA TYR A 87 15.48 -9.56 16.93
C TYR A 87 16.35 -10.78 16.58
N ARG A 88 15.74 -11.96 16.51
CA ARG A 88 16.48 -13.20 16.24
C ARG A 88 16.82 -13.31 14.76
N ASP A 89 18.02 -13.77 14.45
CA ASP A 89 18.38 -14.16 13.10
C ASP A 89 17.58 -15.38 12.66
N ARG A 90 17.15 -15.38 11.39
CA ARG A 90 16.43 -16.49 10.77
C ARG A 90 17.01 -16.78 9.39
N ALA A 91 17.03 -18.05 9.04
CA ALA A 91 17.44 -18.50 7.70
C ALA A 91 16.37 -18.15 6.63
N GLU A 92 15.14 -17.88 7.06
CA GLU A 92 14.00 -17.58 6.20
C GLU A 92 13.54 -16.13 6.35
N ARG A 93 12.95 -15.58 5.27
CA ARG A 93 12.39 -14.24 5.30
C ARG A 93 11.18 -14.20 6.26
N PRO A 94 11.16 -13.29 7.24
CA PRO A 94 10.03 -13.17 8.14
C PRO A 94 8.79 -12.66 7.39
N HIS A 95 7.63 -13.24 7.71
CA HIS A 95 6.33 -12.79 7.23
C HIS A 95 5.76 -11.76 8.20
N ALA A 96 5.20 -10.68 7.67
CA ALA A 96 4.62 -9.68 8.52
C ALA A 96 3.27 -10.14 9.10
N ALA A 97 3.09 -9.98 10.40
CA ALA A 97 1.80 -10.19 11.05
C ALA A 97 0.74 -9.30 10.39
N VAL A 98 -0.31 -9.93 9.88
CA VAL A 98 -1.52 -9.26 9.43
C VAL A 98 -2.48 -9.18 10.60
N ASP A 99 -3.01 -7.98 10.88
CA ASP A 99 -3.98 -7.79 11.96
C ASP A 99 -4.95 -6.67 11.59
N GLY A 100 -6.12 -7.03 11.04
CA GLY A 100 -7.14 -6.11 10.56
C GLY A 100 -6.82 -5.46 9.21
N VAL A 101 -7.59 -4.42 8.87
CA VAL A 101 -7.50 -3.68 7.60
C VAL A 101 -7.45 -2.16 7.83
N VAL A 102 -7.02 -1.42 6.81
CA VAL A 102 -7.09 0.05 6.73
C VAL A 102 -7.74 0.47 5.42
N ALA A 103 -8.40 1.62 5.40
CA ALA A 103 -8.99 2.17 4.17
C ALA A 103 -7.88 2.47 3.15
N ASN A 104 -8.10 2.08 1.89
CA ASN A 104 -7.20 2.45 0.81
C ASN A 104 -7.45 3.90 0.40
N PRO A 105 -6.47 4.81 0.53
CA PRO A 105 -6.66 6.21 0.16
C PRO A 105 -6.89 6.42 -1.35
N LEU A 106 -6.63 5.39 -2.17
CA LEU A 106 -6.92 5.41 -3.60
C LEU A 106 -8.34 4.94 -3.95
N HIS A 107 -9.10 4.46 -2.96
CA HIS A 107 -10.47 3.99 -3.16
C HIS A 107 -11.47 5.13 -3.05
N GLY A 108 -12.26 5.33 -4.11
CA GLY A 108 -13.20 6.44 -4.21
C GLY A 108 -12.52 7.79 -4.44
N SER A 109 -13.31 8.85 -4.54
CA SER A 109 -12.85 10.23 -4.77
C SER A 109 -12.66 11.05 -3.49
N ALA A 110 -12.75 10.42 -2.31
CA ALA A 110 -12.73 11.12 -1.03
C ALA A 110 -11.86 10.36 -0.02
N PHE A 111 -10.64 10.85 0.18
CA PHE A 111 -9.78 10.45 1.27
C PHE A 111 -10.53 10.60 2.61
N ARG A 112 -10.57 9.53 3.42
CA ARG A 112 -11.03 9.59 4.82
C ARG A 112 -9.83 9.28 5.71
N PRO A 113 -9.40 10.24 6.56
CA PRO A 113 -8.24 10.07 7.44
C PRO A 113 -8.45 9.01 8.53
#